data_AF-A0AAN8VCL5-F1
#
_entry.id   AF-A0AAN8VCL5-F1
#
_cell.length_a   1.000
_cell.length_b   1.000
_cell.length_c   1.000
_cell.angle_alpha   90.00
_cell.angle_beta   90.00
_cell.angle_gamma   90.00
#
_symmetry.space_group_name_H-M   'P 1'
#
loop_
_entity.id
_entity.type
_entity.pdbx_description
1 polymer ?
#
loop_
_entity_poly.entity_id
_entity_poly.type
_entity_poly.pdbx_seq_one_letter_code
_entity_poly.pdbx_strand_id
1 'polypeptide(L)'
;MVGVADEVRMPLTGTVRNPLPVDTKTSAQATLPSEPQYRNGTIKLMCYKHLWDSLAAEKFPSSLFFDFYSLNPQHILLKEIRDSTAKSGFPAKTLDDLVRYFRNTCSMLPPANEKLLLRYELQEDNSLSGEEEFNFDLVWLKSRIQSSLEFWKGEREATYTPQEEQWKCSHCKFASVCPSNTNTNSASPQR
;
A
#
# COMPACT_ATOMS: atom_id res chain seq x y z
N MET A 1 7.36 -2.06 6.53
CA MET A 1 5.97 -2.31 6.08
C MET A 1 6.06 -3.22 4.87
N VAL A 2 5.30 -4.32 4.84
CA VAL A 2 5.24 -5.24 3.70
C VAL A 2 3.79 -5.25 3.22
N GLY A 3 3.56 -5.26 1.92
CA GLY A 3 2.23 -5.29 1.31
C GLY A 3 2.23 -6.09 0.02
N VAL A 4 1.05 -6.52 -0.41
CA VAL A 4 0.83 -7.24 -1.67
C VAL A 4 -0.08 -6.38 -2.55
N ALA A 5 0.39 -6.10 -3.77
CA ALA A 5 -0.42 -5.48 -4.81
C ALA A 5 -1.35 -6.54 -5.40
N ASP A 6 -2.64 -6.21 -5.51
CA ASP A 6 -3.67 -7.17 -5.89
C ASP A 6 -3.58 -7.45 -7.40
N GLU A 7 -3.63 -6.41 -8.22
CA GLU A 7 -3.58 -6.51 -9.67
C GLU A 7 -2.77 -5.35 -10.29
N VAL A 8 -1.96 -5.66 -11.29
CA VAL A 8 -1.34 -4.67 -12.18
C VAL A 8 -1.76 -5.02 -13.61
N ARG A 9 -2.65 -4.21 -14.19
CA ARG A 9 -3.12 -4.41 -15.56
C ARG A 9 -2.07 -3.90 -16.54
N MET A 10 -1.54 -4.81 -17.34
CA MET A 10 -0.68 -4.45 -18.46
C MET A 10 -1.52 -3.92 -19.62
N PRO A 11 -1.08 -2.86 -20.32
CA PRO A 11 -1.81 -2.33 -21.46
C PRO A 11 -1.86 -3.36 -22.59
N LEU A 12 -3.06 -3.72 -23.03
CA LEU A 12 -3.28 -4.83 -23.98
C LEU A 12 -2.96 -4.47 -25.44
N THR A 13 -3.13 -3.21 -25.85
CA THR A 13 -2.63 -2.55 -27.09
C THR A 13 -3.36 -1.21 -27.24
N GLY A 14 -2.64 -0.12 -27.54
CA GLY A 14 -3.23 1.23 -27.65
C GLY A 14 -2.32 2.36 -27.15
N THR A 15 -2.80 3.60 -27.20
CA THR A 15 -2.10 4.84 -26.79
C THR A 15 -1.68 4.88 -25.32
N VAL A 16 -2.33 4.10 -24.45
CA VAL A 16 -1.98 3.95 -23.03
C VAL A 16 -0.86 2.91 -22.91
N ARG A 17 0.33 3.38 -22.55
CA ARG A 17 1.55 2.54 -22.42
C ARG A 17 1.88 2.14 -20.99
N ASN A 18 1.20 2.72 -20.00
CA ASN A 18 1.58 2.58 -18.60
C ASN A 18 0.70 1.54 -17.89
N PRO A 19 1.27 0.61 -17.10
CA PRO A 19 0.53 -0.33 -16.29
C PRO A 19 -0.42 0.37 -15.33
N LEU A 20 -1.61 -0.19 -15.12
CA LEU A 20 -2.62 0.34 -14.21
C LEU A 20 -2.66 -0.50 -12.93
N PRO A 21 -2.23 0.03 -11.77
CA PRO A 21 -2.44 -0.62 -10.49
C PRO A 21 -3.93 -0.62 -10.11
N VAL A 22 -4.42 -1.77 -9.67
CA VAL A 22 -5.80 -1.95 -9.23
C VAL A 22 -5.81 -2.65 -7.86
N ASP A 23 -6.66 -2.17 -6.98
CA ASP A 23 -6.91 -2.77 -5.66
C ASP A 23 -8.37 -3.19 -5.61
N THR A 24 -8.58 -4.48 -5.32
CA THR A 24 -9.92 -5.07 -5.28
C THR A 24 -10.35 -5.16 -3.82
N LYS A 25 -11.46 -4.50 -3.51
CA LYS A 25 -12.13 -4.58 -2.21
C LYS A 25 -13.36 -5.47 -2.34
N THR A 26 -13.52 -6.39 -1.39
CA THR A 26 -14.70 -7.24 -1.33
C THR A 26 -15.63 -6.80 -0.20
N SER A 27 -16.94 -6.80 -0.46
CA SER A 27 -17.97 -6.44 0.51
C SER A 27 -19.08 -7.49 0.53
N ALA A 28 -19.64 -7.75 1.71
CA ALA A 28 -20.84 -8.58 1.86
C ALA A 28 -22.12 -7.85 1.37
N GLN A 29 -22.07 -6.53 1.24
CA GLN A 29 -23.19 -5.69 0.81
C GLN A 29 -22.85 -5.02 -0.52
N ALA A 30 -23.82 -4.99 -1.43
CA ALA A 30 -23.74 -4.34 -2.75
C ALA A 30 -23.83 -2.81 -2.66
N THR A 31 -23.23 -2.22 -1.64
CA THR A 31 -23.23 -0.77 -1.41
C THR A 31 -21.87 -0.20 -1.71
N LEU A 32 -21.85 0.99 -2.30
CA LEU A 32 -20.61 1.73 -2.48
C LEU A 32 -19.93 1.98 -1.12
N PRO A 33 -18.59 1.97 -1.09
CA PRO A 33 -17.84 2.22 0.13
C PRO A 33 -18.16 3.60 0.70
N SER A 34 -18.10 3.68 2.02
CA SER A 34 -18.03 4.97 2.73
C SER A 34 -16.69 5.67 2.46
N GLU A 35 -16.61 7.00 2.62
CA GLU A 35 -15.35 7.76 2.46
C GLU A 35 -14.16 7.13 3.20
N PRO A 36 -14.30 6.64 4.45
CA PRO A 36 -13.20 5.97 5.14
C PRO A 36 -12.63 4.75 4.42
N GLN A 37 -13.51 3.92 3.84
CA GLN A 37 -13.12 2.71 3.12
C GLN A 37 -12.43 3.07 1.81
N TYR A 38 -12.99 4.05 1.10
CA TYR A 38 -12.38 4.62 -0.10
C TYR A 38 -10.97 5.16 0.20
N ARG A 39 -10.82 6.01 1.21
CA ARG A 39 -9.55 6.61 1.63
C ARG A 39 -8.47 5.57 1.93
N ASN A 40 -8.81 4.46 2.58
CA ASN A 40 -7.86 3.38 2.86
C ASN A 40 -7.38 2.69 1.58
N GLY A 41 -8.28 2.42 0.64
CA GLY A 41 -7.93 1.89 -0.68
C GLY A 41 -7.02 2.84 -1.46
N THR A 42 -7.36 4.14 -1.44
CA THR A 42 -6.60 5.22 -2.08
C THR A 42 -5.16 5.27 -1.57
N ILE A 43 -4.95 5.26 -0.24
CA ILE A 43 -3.59 5.27 0.34
C ILE A 43 -2.80 4.02 -0.10
N LYS A 44 -3.42 2.82 -0.05
CA LYS A 44 -2.78 1.56 -0.46
C LYS A 44 -2.28 1.63 -1.90
N LEU A 45 -3.14 2.05 -2.84
CA LEU A 45 -2.79 2.16 -4.25
C LEU A 45 -1.75 3.24 -4.53
N MET A 46 -1.86 4.42 -3.90
CA MET A 46 -0.86 5.48 -4.04
C MET A 46 0.52 5.02 -3.55
N CYS A 47 0.59 4.27 -2.44
CA CYS A 47 1.82 3.65 -1.98
C CYS A 47 2.40 2.70 -3.04
N TYR A 48 1.59 1.82 -3.62
CA TYR A 48 2.06 0.87 -4.62
C TYR A 48 2.53 1.53 -5.90
N LYS A 49 1.81 2.53 -6.40
CA LYS A 49 2.30 3.35 -7.52
C LYS A 49 3.63 4.01 -7.19
N HIS A 50 3.74 4.64 -6.01
CA HIS A 50 4.98 5.31 -5.62
C HIS A 50 6.17 4.35 -5.55
N LEU A 51 5.96 3.14 -5.01
CA LEU A 51 6.97 2.08 -4.97
C LEU A 51 7.33 1.60 -6.38
N TRP A 52 6.34 1.33 -7.24
CA TRP A 52 6.55 0.95 -8.63
C TRP A 52 7.37 1.98 -9.39
N ASP A 53 6.97 3.26 -9.36
CA ASP A 53 7.65 4.33 -10.08
C ASP A 53 9.06 4.56 -9.53
N SER A 54 9.28 4.34 -8.23
CA SER A 54 10.61 4.40 -7.62
C SER A 54 11.52 3.26 -8.10
N LEU A 55 10.97 2.06 -8.29
CA LEU A 55 11.69 0.91 -8.86
C LEU A 55 12.04 1.17 -10.34
N ALA A 56 11.06 1.62 -11.13
CA ALA A 56 11.22 1.92 -12.55
C ALA A 56 12.23 3.05 -12.80
N ALA A 57 12.28 4.06 -11.93
CA ALA A 57 13.21 5.18 -12.04
C ALA A 57 14.64 4.90 -11.52
N GLU A 58 15.00 3.64 -11.22
CA GLU A 58 16.26 3.24 -10.55
C GLU A 58 16.49 3.89 -9.16
N LYS A 59 15.44 4.40 -8.52
CA LYS A 59 15.54 5.09 -7.23
C LYS A 59 15.43 4.16 -6.02
N PHE A 60 15.55 2.84 -6.22
CA PHE A 60 15.58 1.89 -5.11
C PHE A 60 16.81 2.13 -4.22
N PRO A 61 16.63 2.43 -2.92
CA PRO A 61 17.73 2.77 -2.03
C PRO A 61 18.41 1.52 -1.47
N SER A 62 19.25 0.86 -2.28
CA SER A 62 19.90 -0.41 -1.93
C SER A 62 20.75 -0.34 -0.66
N SER A 63 21.46 0.77 -0.42
CA SER A 63 22.22 0.97 0.81
C SER A 63 21.34 0.93 2.06
N LEU A 64 20.27 1.74 2.08
CA LEU A 64 19.30 1.75 3.18
C LEU A 64 18.62 0.39 3.35
N PHE A 65 18.36 -0.33 2.27
CA PHE A 65 17.83 -1.69 2.33
C PHE A 65 18.79 -2.65 3.06
N PHE A 66 20.07 -2.64 2.70
CA PHE A 66 21.07 -3.48 3.36
C PHE A 66 21.26 -3.09 4.83
N ASP A 67 21.35 -1.80 5.12
CA ASP A 67 21.50 -1.28 6.48
C ASP A 67 20.30 -1.65 7.37
N PHE A 68 19.08 -1.43 6.87
CA PHE A 68 17.85 -1.69 7.61
C PHE A 68 17.71 -3.16 8.02
N TYR A 69 18.08 -4.08 7.13
CA TYR A 69 18.02 -5.53 7.39
C TYR A 69 19.33 -6.11 7.94
N SER A 70 20.36 -5.28 8.19
CA SER A 70 21.70 -5.71 8.63
C SER A 70 22.31 -6.78 7.72
N LEU A 71 22.13 -6.63 6.40
CA LEU A 71 22.59 -7.57 5.39
C LEU A 71 24.00 -7.20 4.92
N ASN A 72 24.85 -8.21 4.70
CA ASN A 72 26.16 -8.00 4.09
C ASN A 72 26.04 -8.07 2.54
N PRO A 73 26.17 -6.95 1.81
CA PRO A 73 26.06 -6.94 0.35
C PRO A 73 27.09 -7.83 -0.34
N GLN A 74 28.28 -7.99 0.27
CA GLN A 74 29.39 -8.78 -0.27
C GLN A 74 29.33 -10.25 0.15
N HIS A 75 28.26 -10.68 0.83
CA HIS A 75 28.08 -12.09 1.14
C HIS A 75 27.96 -12.90 -0.15
N ILE A 76 28.83 -13.91 -0.28
CA ILE A 76 28.83 -14.81 -1.43
C ILE A 76 27.62 -15.74 -1.32
N LEU A 77 26.79 -15.76 -2.36
CA LEU A 77 25.61 -16.61 -2.42
C LEU A 77 26.00 -18.09 -2.46
N LEU A 78 25.11 -18.94 -1.94
CA LEU A 78 25.26 -20.40 -2.02
C LEU A 78 25.42 -20.86 -3.46
N LYS A 79 26.20 -21.94 -3.67
CA LYS A 79 26.48 -22.48 -5.01
C LYS A 79 25.20 -22.72 -5.82
N GLU A 80 24.17 -23.29 -5.21
CA GLU A 80 22.89 -23.56 -5.85
C GLU A 80 22.21 -22.30 -6.38
N ILE A 81 22.23 -21.21 -5.62
CA ILE A 81 21.68 -19.91 -6.02
C ILE A 81 22.50 -19.34 -7.19
N ARG A 82 23.83 -19.37 -7.09
CA ARG A 82 24.70 -18.88 -8.17
C ARG A 82 24.50 -19.67 -9.47
N ASP A 83 24.43 -20.99 -9.38
CA ASP A 83 24.19 -21.88 -10.52
C ASP A 83 22.80 -21.62 -11.14
N SER A 84 21.78 -21.36 -10.31
CA SER A 84 20.43 -20.98 -10.77
C SER A 84 20.44 -19.63 -11.48
N THR A 85 21.03 -18.59 -10.87
CA THR A 85 21.06 -17.23 -11.43
C THR A 85 21.84 -17.19 -12.76
N ALA A 86 22.93 -17.94 -12.88
CA ALA A 86 23.69 -18.08 -14.11
C ALA A 86 22.87 -18.76 -15.22
N LYS A 87 22.13 -19.83 -14.90
CA LYS A 87 21.22 -20.51 -15.85
C LYS A 87 20.09 -19.61 -16.31
N SER A 88 19.61 -18.71 -15.45
CA SER A 88 18.56 -17.73 -15.76
C SER A 88 19.07 -16.48 -16.48
N GLY A 89 20.37 -16.38 -16.77
CA GLY A 89 20.96 -15.30 -17.57
C GLY A 89 21.46 -14.09 -16.76
N PHE A 90 21.51 -14.16 -15.43
CA PHE A 90 22.00 -13.10 -14.55
C PHE A 90 22.98 -13.67 -13.51
N PRO A 91 24.25 -13.94 -13.86
CA PRO A 91 25.18 -14.66 -12.99
C PRO A 91 25.58 -13.83 -11.74
N ALA A 92 24.77 -13.90 -10.69
CA ALA A 92 24.99 -13.18 -9.43
C ALA A 92 25.94 -13.97 -8.51
N LYS A 93 27.01 -13.33 -8.03
CA LYS A 93 27.94 -13.94 -7.07
C LYS A 93 27.62 -13.53 -5.64
N THR A 94 27.20 -12.28 -5.46
CA THR A 94 26.92 -11.66 -4.17
C THR A 94 25.46 -11.21 -4.07
N LEU A 95 25.03 -10.87 -2.85
CA LEU A 95 23.72 -10.26 -2.66
C LEU A 95 23.61 -8.91 -3.38
N ASP A 96 24.68 -8.12 -3.43
CA ASP A 96 24.73 -6.87 -4.19
C ASP A 96 24.52 -7.09 -5.68
N ASP A 97 25.13 -8.12 -6.26
CA ASP A 97 24.89 -8.47 -7.67
C ASP A 97 23.41 -8.78 -7.93
N LEU A 98 22.78 -9.56 -7.03
CA LEU A 98 21.37 -9.90 -7.16
C LEU A 98 20.46 -8.66 -7.12
N VAL A 99 20.69 -7.76 -6.16
CA VAL A 99 19.94 -6.50 -6.04
C VAL A 99 20.21 -5.59 -7.24
N ARG A 100 21.44 -5.57 -7.76
CA ARG A 100 21.78 -4.82 -8.98
C ARG A 100 21.03 -5.35 -10.19
N TYR A 101 21.00 -6.66 -10.40
CA TYR A 101 20.21 -7.27 -11.48
C TYR A 101 18.73 -6.94 -11.33
N PHE A 102 18.18 -7.09 -10.12
CA PHE A 102 16.78 -6.72 -9.84
C PHE A 102 16.49 -5.27 -10.21
N ARG A 103 17.31 -4.31 -9.76
CA ARG A 103 17.15 -2.88 -10.08
C ARG A 103 17.21 -2.63 -11.59
N ASN A 104 18.19 -3.22 -12.28
CA ASN A 104 18.35 -3.06 -13.72
C ASN A 104 17.17 -3.68 -14.50
N THR A 105 16.60 -4.79 -14.01
CA THR A 105 15.40 -5.36 -14.60
C THR A 105 14.18 -4.47 -14.36
N CYS A 106 14.03 -3.94 -13.15
CA CYS A 106 12.94 -3.00 -12.84
C CYS A 106 13.02 -1.71 -13.63
N SER A 107 14.21 -1.20 -13.97
CA SER A 107 14.36 0.04 -14.74
C SER A 107 13.94 -0.06 -16.20
N MET A 108 13.77 -1.28 -16.70
CA MET A 108 13.15 -1.53 -18.00
C MET A 108 11.62 -1.42 -17.96
N LEU A 109 11.01 -1.33 -16.78
CA LEU A 109 9.56 -1.17 -16.64
C LEU A 109 9.14 0.27 -16.93
N PRO A 110 8.01 0.49 -17.61
CA PRO A 110 7.43 1.83 -17.72
C PRO A 110 6.91 2.31 -16.36
N PRO A 111 6.80 3.64 -16.15
CA PRO A 111 6.07 4.18 -15.01
C PRO A 111 4.61 3.71 -15.03
N ALA A 112 4.00 3.61 -13.85
CA ALA A 112 2.59 3.28 -13.71
C ALA A 112 1.70 4.44 -14.16
N ASN A 113 0.44 4.15 -14.45
CA ASN A 113 -0.55 5.15 -14.85
C ASN A 113 -0.74 6.22 -13.76
N GLU A 114 -1.02 7.47 -14.15
CA GLU A 114 -1.32 8.55 -13.21
C GLU A 114 -2.70 8.42 -12.59
N LYS A 115 -3.61 7.72 -13.27
CA LYS A 115 -4.88 7.29 -12.71
C LYS A 115 -4.73 5.92 -12.05
N LEU A 116 -5.41 5.75 -10.93
CA LEU A 116 -5.48 4.53 -10.13
C LEU A 116 -6.94 4.09 -10.03
N LEU A 117 -7.17 2.78 -9.89
CA LEU A 117 -8.51 2.20 -9.91
C LEU A 117 -8.77 1.38 -8.65
N LEU A 118 -9.80 1.75 -7.91
CA LEU A 118 -10.41 0.89 -6.90
C LEU A 118 -11.54 0.09 -7.54
N ARG A 119 -11.51 -1.22 -7.35
CA ARG A 119 -12.58 -2.13 -7.78
C ARG A 119 -13.29 -2.69 -6.56
N TYR A 120 -14.62 -2.75 -6.63
CA TYR A 120 -15.46 -3.32 -5.59
C TYR A 120 -16.19 -4.55 -6.12
N GLU A 121 -16.03 -5.68 -5.45
CA GLU A 121 -16.65 -6.96 -5.79
C GLU A 121 -17.50 -7.48 -4.63
N LEU A 122 -18.61 -8.14 -4.95
CA LEU A 122 -19.44 -8.83 -3.95
C LEU A 122 -18.75 -10.10 -3.47
N GLN A 123 -18.72 -10.32 -2.16
CA GLN A 123 -18.12 -11.53 -1.59
C GLN A 123 -18.85 -12.83 -1.96
N GLU A 124 -20.15 -12.74 -2.25
CA GLU A 124 -20.99 -13.90 -2.53
C GLU A 124 -20.60 -14.60 -3.84
N ASP A 125 -20.38 -13.82 -4.91
CA ASP A 125 -20.19 -14.33 -6.26
C ASP A 125 -19.05 -13.66 -7.04
N ASN A 126 -18.28 -12.77 -6.40
CA ASN A 126 -17.25 -11.92 -7.02
C ASN A 126 -17.79 -11.05 -8.16
N SER A 127 -19.10 -10.78 -8.20
CA SER A 127 -19.66 -9.87 -9.19
C SER A 127 -19.21 -8.43 -8.94
N LEU A 128 -18.99 -7.71 -10.03
CA LEU A 128 -18.55 -6.31 -9.98
C LEU A 128 -19.67 -5.44 -9.41
N SER A 129 -19.42 -4.83 -8.25
CA SER A 129 -20.31 -3.85 -7.63
C SER A 129 -20.06 -2.43 -8.14
N GLY A 130 -18.81 -2.09 -8.45
CA GLY A 130 -18.45 -0.77 -8.96
C GLY A 130 -16.94 -0.58 -9.09
N GLU A 131 -16.56 0.49 -9.78
CA GLU A 131 -15.18 0.92 -9.91
C GLU A 131 -15.07 2.43 -9.68
N GLU A 132 -13.98 2.88 -9.08
CA GLU A 132 -13.71 4.29 -8.83
C GLU A 132 -12.29 4.66 -9.23
N GLU A 133 -12.18 5.61 -10.14
CA GLU A 133 -10.91 6.16 -10.61
C GLU A 133 -10.51 7.41 -9.80
N PHE A 134 -9.22 7.54 -9.52
CA PHE A 134 -8.69 8.76 -8.92
C PHE A 134 -7.25 9.02 -9.37
N ASN A 135 -6.81 10.27 -9.24
CA ASN A 135 -5.47 10.68 -9.64
C ASN A 135 -4.46 10.43 -8.52
N PHE A 136 -3.25 10.06 -8.90
CA PHE A 136 -2.12 10.00 -7.99
C PHE A 136 -1.75 11.40 -7.47
N ASP A 137 -1.55 11.52 -6.16
CA ASP A 137 -1.10 12.74 -5.51
C ASP A 137 0.03 12.42 -4.53
N LEU A 138 1.26 12.70 -4.95
CA LEU A 138 2.46 12.45 -4.14
C LEU A 138 2.54 13.35 -2.91
N VAL A 139 2.08 14.60 -3.01
CA VAL A 139 2.14 15.56 -1.91
C VAL A 139 1.18 15.12 -0.82
N TRP A 140 -0.04 14.78 -1.20
CA TRP A 140 -1.04 14.23 -0.30
C TRP A 140 -0.55 12.92 0.32
N LEU A 141 -0.05 11.96 -0.47
CA LEU A 141 0.46 10.68 0.04
C LEU A 141 1.55 10.90 1.10
N LYS A 142 2.54 11.74 0.80
CA LYS A 142 3.63 12.04 1.75
C LYS A 142 3.12 12.68 3.03
N SER A 143 2.16 13.60 2.95
CA SER A 143 1.57 14.21 4.14
C SER A 143 0.82 13.19 5.01
N ARG A 144 0.12 12.21 4.41
CA ARG A 144 -0.54 11.13 5.14
C ARG A 144 0.44 10.18 5.83
N ILE A 145 1.51 9.80 5.14
CA ILE A 145 2.58 8.98 5.72
C ILE A 145 3.24 9.73 6.87
N GLN A 146 3.58 11.01 6.67
CA GLN A 146 4.21 11.84 7.69
C GLN A 146 3.33 12.00 8.93
N SER A 147 2.05 12.34 8.77
CA SER A 147 1.10 12.48 9.89
C SER A 147 0.92 11.16 10.68
N SER A 148 1.04 10.02 9.99
CA SER A 148 1.06 8.71 10.64
C SER A 148 2.36 8.51 11.41
N LEU A 149 3.52 8.77 10.80
CA LEU A 149 4.81 8.61 11.44
C LEU A 149 4.97 9.49 12.69
N GLU A 150 4.52 10.74 12.64
CA GLU A 150 4.55 11.67 13.78
C GLU A 150 3.83 11.07 14.99
N PHE A 151 2.67 10.48 14.78
CA PHE A 151 1.94 9.79 15.85
C PHE A 151 2.72 8.58 16.38
N TRP A 152 3.25 7.74 15.48
CA TRP A 152 3.96 6.51 15.88
C TRP A 152 5.29 6.79 16.58
N LYS A 153 5.92 7.93 16.29
CA LYS A 153 7.15 8.38 16.95
C LYS A 153 6.89 9.17 18.24
N GLY A 154 5.63 9.47 18.57
CA GLY A 154 5.29 10.33 19.70
C GLY A 154 5.59 11.82 19.47
N GLU A 155 5.77 12.24 18.22
CA GLU A 155 5.94 13.64 17.81
C GLU A 155 4.58 14.38 17.76
N ARG A 156 3.46 13.64 17.77
CA ARG A 156 2.10 14.17 17.78
C ARG A 156 1.18 13.33 18.68
N GLU A 157 0.33 14.01 19.44
CA GLU A 157 -0.73 13.38 20.25
C GLU A 157 -1.80 12.67 19.40
N ALA A 158 -2.45 11.68 20.01
CA ALA A 158 -3.61 11.03 19.40
C ALA A 158 -4.73 12.05 19.13
N THR A 159 -5.39 11.92 17.98
CA THR A 159 -6.57 12.71 17.64
C THR A 159 -7.82 11.87 17.78
N TYR A 160 -8.94 12.53 18.06
CA TYR A 160 -10.24 11.87 18.11
C TYR A 160 -10.68 11.38 16.73
N THR A 161 -11.52 10.36 16.74
CA THR A 161 -12.15 9.81 15.53
C THR A 161 -13.00 10.90 14.86
N PRO A 162 -12.86 11.15 13.55
CA PRO A 162 -13.67 12.13 12.84
C PRO A 162 -15.13 11.70 12.77
N GLN A 163 -16.03 12.64 12.45
CA GLN A 163 -17.47 12.43 12.53
C GLN A 163 -17.93 11.23 11.69
N GLU A 164 -17.42 11.10 10.46
CA GLU A 164 -17.72 10.02 9.53
C GLU A 164 -17.27 8.63 10.02
N GLU A 165 -16.39 8.56 11.02
CA GLU A 165 -15.89 7.32 11.60
C GLU A 165 -16.37 7.07 13.04
N GLN A 166 -17.25 7.92 13.60
CA GLN A 166 -17.72 7.81 14.99
C GLN A 166 -18.40 6.47 15.32
N TRP A 167 -18.89 5.74 14.31
CA TRP A 167 -19.40 4.37 14.49
C TRP A 167 -18.35 3.43 15.12
N LYS A 168 -17.05 3.72 14.97
CA LYS A 168 -15.96 3.00 15.65
C LYS A 168 -15.98 3.18 17.16
N CYS A 169 -16.53 4.29 17.68
CA CYS A 169 -16.65 4.54 19.12
C CYS A 169 -17.55 3.49 19.81
N SER A 170 -18.55 2.95 19.11
CA SER A 170 -19.40 1.86 19.62
C SER A 170 -18.64 0.55 19.89
N HIS A 171 -17.42 0.43 19.36
CA HIS A 171 -16.54 -0.72 19.51
C HIS A 171 -15.23 -0.37 20.25
N CYS A 172 -15.09 0.89 20.69
CA CYS A 172 -13.88 1.39 21.31
C CYS A 172 -13.86 1.06 22.81
N LYS A 173 -12.81 0.38 23.27
CA LYS A 173 -12.62 0.02 24.70
C LYS A 173 -12.49 1.24 25.62
N PHE A 174 -12.18 2.41 25.08
CA PHE A 174 -11.99 3.66 25.81
C PHE A 174 -13.18 4.63 25.65
N ALA A 175 -14.28 4.20 25.02
CA ALA A 175 -15.41 5.07 24.70
C ALA A 175 -16.04 5.75 25.93
N SER A 176 -16.04 5.10 27.09
CA SER A 176 -16.63 5.62 28.34
C SER A 176 -15.85 6.78 28.96
N VAL A 177 -14.53 6.84 28.71
CA VAL A 177 -13.63 7.88 29.24
C VAL A 177 -13.17 8.86 28.17
N CYS A 178 -13.64 8.70 26.93
CA CYS A 178 -13.27 9.54 25.80
C CYS A 178 -14.04 10.87 25.84
N PRO A 179 -13.36 12.03 25.96
CA PRO A 179 -14.03 13.33 26.04
C PRO A 179 -14.87 13.68 24.80
N SER A 180 -14.51 13.15 23.64
CA SER A 180 -15.23 13.41 22.38
C SER A 180 -16.37 12.43 22.09
N ASN A 181 -16.61 11.45 22.96
CA ASN A 181 -17.77 10.57 22.80
C ASN A 181 -19.03 11.24 23.36
N THR A 182 -19.80 11.87 22.49
CA THR A 182 -21.08 12.51 22.87
C THR A 182 -22.23 11.52 23.11
N ASN A 183 -22.01 10.22 22.90
CA ASN A 183 -22.99 9.17 23.20
C ASN A 183 -23.10 8.83 24.70
N THR A 184 -22.48 9.60 25.59
CA THR A 184 -22.51 9.38 27.05
C THR A 184 -23.87 9.62 27.72
N ASN A 185 -24.92 9.98 26.98
CA ASN A 185 -26.28 10.19 27.53
C ASN A 185 -27.29 9.07 27.20
N SER A 186 -26.86 7.80 27.20
CA SER A 186 -27.78 6.67 27.35
C SER A 186 -27.28 5.66 28.39
N ALA A 187 -26.86 6.17 29.55
CA ALA A 187 -26.93 5.39 30.78
C ALA A 187 -28.40 5.24 31.17
N SER A 188 -29.12 4.32 30.52
CA SER A 188 -30.39 3.82 31.07
C SER A 188 -30.07 3.05 32.36
N PRO A 189 -30.74 3.35 33.48
CA PRO A 189 -30.47 2.67 34.75
C PRO A 189 -30.88 1.21 34.64
N GLN A 190 -30.01 0.33 35.13
CA GLN A 190 -30.30 -1.10 35.31
C GLN A 190 -31.60 -1.29 36.10
N ARG A 191 -32.51 -2.07 35.55
CA ARG A 191 -33.50 -2.87 36.30
C ARG A 191 -33.56 -4.26 35.71
#